data_AF-A0A151YWN3-F1
#
_entry.id   AF-A0A151YWN3-F1
#
_cell.length_a   1.000
_cell.length_b   1.000
_cell.length_c   1.000
_cell.angle_alpha   90.00
_cell.angle_beta   90.00
_cell.angle_gamma   90.00
#
_symmetry.space_group_name_H-M   'P 1'
#
loop_
_entity.id
_entity.type
_entity.pdbx_description
1 polymer ?
#
loop_
_entity_poly.entity_id
_entity_poly.type
_entity_poly.pdbx_seq_one_letter_code
_entity_poly.pdbx_strand_id
1 'polypeptide(L)'
;MSSITVGVYLGKKDRLVRYWYEILPKGQFPMLVKYCIQSYLRNNYFPLQSICDARQLKEQIQKRSEYVPTQRNVTFTPEDGPVYQWIKGLESGYRSEEIKNILKETVVHTLLNEQPQYPQRMMGQVPYGGMEAHEAQGMYRPYPDDTQKLTLLKREQIAMEEPYPTEGDAEGKDKATKGFSHLVNYLG
;
A
#
# COMPACT_ATOMS: atom_id res chain seq x y z
N MET A 1 -3.63 20.70 -28.21
CA MET A 1 -3.43 20.68 -26.74
C MET A 1 -2.24 19.78 -26.42
N SER A 2 -1.60 19.91 -25.24
CA SER A 2 -0.47 19.04 -24.86
C SER A 2 -0.93 17.84 -24.03
N SER A 3 -0.26 16.70 -24.18
CA SER A 3 -0.46 15.47 -23.40
C SER A 3 0.76 15.18 -22.53
N ILE A 4 0.54 14.56 -21.37
CA ILE A 4 1.61 14.17 -20.44
C ILE A 4 1.66 12.65 -20.41
N THR A 5 2.74 12.04 -20.92
CA THR A 5 2.99 10.60 -20.77
C THR A 5 3.92 10.36 -19.59
N VAL A 6 3.48 9.59 -18.60
CA VAL A 6 4.29 9.19 -17.44
C VAL A 6 4.65 7.72 -17.56
N GLY A 7 5.95 7.40 -17.48
CA GLY A 7 6.44 6.03 -17.36
C GLY A 7 6.35 5.56 -15.91
N VAL A 8 5.38 4.70 -15.59
CA VAL A 8 5.23 4.11 -14.26
C VAL A 8 6.20 2.94 -14.14
N TYR A 9 7.32 3.13 -13.44
CA TYR A 9 8.35 2.10 -13.23
C TYR A 9 8.07 1.28 -11.97
N LEU A 10 7.61 0.05 -12.14
CA LEU A 10 7.31 -0.87 -11.04
C LEU A 10 8.60 -1.57 -10.60
N GLY A 11 9.21 -1.05 -9.51
CA GLY A 11 10.45 -1.51 -8.91
C GLY A 11 10.28 -2.64 -7.88
N LYS A 12 11.40 -3.12 -7.31
CA LYS A 12 11.39 -4.19 -6.27
C LYS A 12 10.60 -3.79 -5.01
N LYS A 13 10.56 -2.48 -4.72
CA LYS A 13 9.72 -1.88 -3.65
C LYS A 13 8.22 -1.94 -3.98
N ASP A 14 7.88 -1.91 -5.27
CA ASP A 14 6.52 -1.83 -5.81
C ASP A 14 5.90 -3.21 -6.09
N ARG A 15 6.49 -4.29 -5.55
CA ARG A 15 6.09 -5.69 -5.82
C ARG A 15 4.58 -5.95 -5.76
N LEU A 16 3.86 -5.30 -4.86
CA LEU A 16 2.41 -5.43 -4.73
C LEU A 16 1.66 -4.88 -5.96
N VAL A 17 2.04 -3.69 -6.43
CA VAL A 17 1.50 -3.09 -7.66
C VAL A 17 1.94 -3.89 -8.89
N ARG A 18 3.16 -4.45 -8.85
CA ARG A 18 3.70 -5.34 -9.89
C ARG A 18 2.91 -6.65 -10.02
N TYR A 19 2.49 -7.29 -8.92
CA TYR A 19 1.65 -8.49 -8.92
C TYR A 19 0.19 -8.18 -9.29
N TRP A 20 -0.37 -7.06 -8.78
CA TRP A 20 -1.69 -6.58 -9.21
C TRP A 20 -1.72 -6.37 -10.73
N TYR A 21 -0.68 -5.78 -11.31
CA TYR A 21 -0.55 -5.61 -12.75
C TYR A 21 -0.54 -6.94 -13.55
N GLU A 22 -0.12 -8.08 -12.96
CA GLU A 22 -0.11 -9.39 -13.66
C GLU A 22 -1.48 -10.03 -13.77
N ILE A 23 -2.39 -9.76 -12.83
CA ILE A 23 -3.76 -10.26 -12.85
C ILE A 23 -4.72 -9.35 -13.62
N LEU A 24 -4.25 -8.21 -14.15
CA LEU A 24 -5.07 -7.30 -14.95
C LEU A 24 -5.33 -7.84 -16.37
N PRO A 25 -6.56 -7.65 -16.90
CA PRO A 25 -6.81 -7.84 -18.32
C PRO A 25 -5.89 -6.95 -19.18
N LYS A 26 -5.34 -7.53 -20.24
CA LYS A 26 -4.37 -6.87 -21.12
C LYS A 26 -4.91 -5.52 -21.63
N GLY A 27 -4.12 -4.46 -21.47
CA GLY A 27 -4.45 -3.11 -21.92
C GLY A 27 -5.19 -2.24 -20.90
N GLN A 28 -5.79 -2.78 -19.82
CA GLN A 28 -6.58 -1.96 -18.89
C GLN A 28 -5.76 -1.07 -17.95
N PHE A 29 -4.48 -1.36 -17.70
CA PHE A 29 -3.66 -0.65 -16.71
C PHE A 29 -3.70 0.89 -16.82
N PRO A 30 -3.53 1.55 -17.99
CA PRO A 30 -3.59 3.01 -18.10
C PRO A 30 -4.96 3.61 -17.72
N MET A 31 -6.06 2.88 -18.00
CA MET A 31 -7.42 3.28 -17.62
C MET A 31 -7.63 3.14 -16.11
N LEU A 32 -7.20 2.03 -15.52
CA LEU A 32 -7.33 1.78 -14.09
C LEU A 32 -6.47 2.75 -13.26
N VAL A 33 -5.28 3.11 -13.72
CA VAL A 33 -4.46 4.18 -13.13
C VAL A 33 -5.25 5.49 -13.04
N LYS A 34 -5.92 5.90 -14.13
CA LYS A 34 -6.74 7.12 -14.14
C LYS A 34 -7.91 7.04 -13.15
N TYR A 35 -8.63 5.91 -13.09
CA TYR A 35 -9.74 5.74 -12.13
C TYR A 35 -9.30 5.67 -10.66
N CYS A 36 -8.15 5.06 -10.37
CA CYS A 36 -7.56 5.08 -9.03
C CYS A 36 -7.23 6.51 -8.59
N ILE A 37 -6.58 7.30 -9.45
CA ILE A 37 -6.29 8.73 -9.17
C ILE A 37 -7.59 9.54 -9.05
N GLN A 38 -8.57 9.34 -9.95
CA GLN A 38 -9.85 10.06 -9.92
C GLN A 38 -10.64 9.81 -8.62
N SER A 39 -10.55 8.60 -8.08
CA SER A 39 -11.16 8.25 -6.79
C SER A 39 -10.36 8.84 -5.62
N TYR A 40 -9.03 8.77 -5.69
CA TYR A 40 -8.13 9.30 -4.67
C TYR A 40 -8.31 10.81 -4.47
N LEU A 41 -8.43 11.57 -5.56
CA LEU A 41 -8.74 13.01 -5.56
C LEU A 41 -10.13 13.35 -5.01
N ARG A 42 -10.97 12.34 -4.72
CA ARG A 42 -12.27 12.45 -4.05
C ARG A 42 -12.25 11.86 -2.63
N ASN A 43 -11.04 11.66 -2.05
CA ASN A 43 -10.81 11.02 -0.75
C ASN A 43 -11.40 9.61 -0.65
N ASN A 44 -11.34 8.83 -1.74
CA ASN A 44 -11.88 7.48 -1.85
C ASN A 44 -10.91 6.56 -2.62
N TYR A 45 -11.10 5.24 -2.55
CA TYR A 45 -10.34 4.28 -3.36
C TYR A 45 -11.24 3.67 -4.44
N PHE A 46 -10.68 3.45 -5.63
CA PHE A 46 -11.40 2.79 -6.70
C PHE A 46 -11.62 1.30 -6.37
N PRO A 47 -12.86 0.76 -6.44
CA PRO A 47 -13.18 -0.58 -5.95
C PRO A 47 -12.68 -1.69 -6.90
N LEU A 48 -11.39 -2.01 -6.80
CA LEU A 48 -10.72 -2.99 -7.67
C LEU A 48 -11.32 -4.39 -7.60
N GLN A 49 -12.08 -4.74 -6.55
CA GLN A 49 -12.78 -6.03 -6.43
C GLN A 49 -13.78 -6.27 -7.57
N SER A 50 -14.27 -5.20 -8.20
CA SER A 50 -15.18 -5.25 -9.35
C SER A 50 -14.51 -5.67 -10.67
N ILE A 51 -13.18 -5.75 -10.70
CA ILE A 51 -12.37 -6.01 -11.92
C ILE A 51 -11.32 -7.10 -11.68
N CYS A 52 -10.78 -7.20 -10.46
CA CYS A 52 -9.68 -8.08 -10.08
C CYS A 52 -10.11 -9.04 -8.98
N ASP A 53 -9.89 -10.35 -9.16
CA ASP A 53 -10.08 -11.30 -8.07
C ASP A 53 -8.96 -11.16 -7.02
N ALA A 54 -9.34 -10.80 -5.80
CA ALA A 54 -8.44 -10.70 -4.65
C ALA A 54 -7.74 -12.04 -4.33
N ARG A 55 -8.33 -13.19 -4.66
CA ARG A 55 -7.72 -14.51 -4.47
C ARG A 55 -6.50 -14.68 -5.38
N GLN A 56 -6.62 -14.32 -6.66
CA GLN A 56 -5.51 -14.35 -7.61
C GLN A 56 -4.36 -13.45 -7.18
N LEU A 57 -4.65 -12.28 -6.59
CA LEU A 57 -3.61 -11.41 -6.03
C LEU A 57 -2.91 -12.08 -4.82
N LYS A 58 -3.68 -12.63 -3.88
CA LYS A 58 -3.15 -13.36 -2.71
C LYS A 58 -2.28 -14.55 -3.15
N GLU A 59 -2.69 -15.28 -4.19
CA GLU A 59 -1.89 -16.36 -4.80
C GLU A 59 -0.57 -15.86 -5.40
N GLN A 60 -0.55 -14.77 -6.19
CA GLN A 60 0.71 -14.26 -6.77
C GLN A 60 1.69 -13.80 -5.68
N ILE A 61 1.18 -13.17 -4.61
CA ILE A 61 1.98 -12.79 -3.44
C ILE A 61 2.60 -14.02 -2.77
N GLN A 62 1.85 -15.13 -2.63
CA GLN A 62 2.32 -16.38 -2.03
C GLN A 62 3.31 -17.14 -2.92
N LYS A 63 3.10 -17.17 -4.23
CA LYS A 63 3.98 -17.84 -5.21
C LYS A 63 5.38 -17.20 -5.30
N ARG A 64 5.55 -15.97 -4.78
CA ARG A 64 6.82 -15.20 -4.77
C ARG A 64 7.50 -15.22 -6.15
N SER A 65 6.72 -14.94 -7.20
CA SER A 65 7.17 -15.01 -8.59
C SER A 65 8.45 -14.18 -8.83
N GLU A 66 9.28 -14.67 -9.76
CA GLU A 66 10.56 -14.02 -10.05
C GLU A 66 10.33 -12.57 -10.50
N TYR A 67 10.87 -11.65 -9.72
CA TYR A 67 10.58 -10.23 -9.87
C TYR A 67 11.40 -9.63 -11.02
N VAL A 68 10.74 -9.42 -12.17
CA VAL A 68 11.28 -8.68 -13.31
C VAL A 68 10.76 -7.23 -13.28
N PRO A 69 11.65 -6.21 -13.26
CA PRO A 69 11.25 -4.81 -13.36
C PRO A 69 10.43 -4.52 -14.61
N THR A 70 9.45 -3.62 -14.51
CA THR A 70 8.55 -3.34 -15.63
C THR A 70 8.11 -1.89 -15.61
N GLN A 71 8.29 -1.20 -16.75
CA GLN A 71 7.73 0.13 -16.98
C GLN A 71 6.44 0.01 -17.79
N ARG A 72 5.41 0.75 -17.39
CA ARG A 72 4.18 0.95 -18.18
C ARG A 72 3.86 2.43 -18.32
N ASN A 73 3.71 2.88 -19.56
CA ASN A 73 3.41 4.27 -19.86
C ASN A 73 1.90 4.54 -19.72
N VAL A 74 1.55 5.67 -19.11
CA VAL A 74 0.18 6.16 -18.98
C VAL A 74 0.13 7.59 -19.55
N THR A 75 -0.71 7.80 -20.56
CA THR A 75 -0.86 9.11 -21.21
C THR A 75 -2.10 9.83 -20.68
N PHE A 76 -1.87 11.02 -20.15
CA PHE A 76 -2.88 11.93 -19.63
C PHE A 76 -3.13 13.08 -20.62
N THR A 77 -4.39 13.41 -20.84
CA THR A 77 -4.87 14.46 -21.74
C THR A 77 -5.82 15.41 -20.99
N PRO A 78 -6.08 16.64 -21.47
CA PRO A 78 -7.01 17.55 -20.80
C PRO A 78 -8.43 16.99 -20.58
N GLU A 79 -8.83 15.99 -21.38
CA GLU A 79 -10.10 15.25 -21.23
C GLU A 79 -10.17 14.43 -19.92
N ASP A 80 -9.03 14.04 -19.34
CA ASP A 80 -8.97 13.42 -18.02
C ASP A 80 -9.25 14.42 -16.87
N GLY A 81 -9.47 15.70 -17.19
CA GLY A 81 -9.99 16.72 -16.27
C GLY A 81 -9.14 16.87 -15.00
N PRO A 82 -9.72 16.69 -13.78
CA PRO A 82 -8.98 16.81 -12.52
C PRO A 82 -7.74 15.92 -12.43
N VAL A 83 -7.75 14.73 -13.04
CA VAL A 83 -6.60 13.81 -13.06
C VAL A 83 -5.44 14.43 -13.84
N TYR A 84 -5.73 15.05 -14.99
CA TYR A 84 -4.71 15.75 -15.78
C TYR A 84 -4.17 16.99 -15.06
N GLN A 85 -5.03 17.79 -14.40
CA GLN A 85 -4.56 18.96 -13.65
C GLN A 85 -3.66 18.56 -12.47
N TRP A 86 -3.99 17.47 -11.76
CA TRP A 86 -3.13 16.93 -10.70
C TRP A 86 -1.78 16.44 -11.24
N ILE A 87 -1.77 15.59 -12.28
CA ILE A 87 -0.53 15.12 -12.94
C ILE A 87 0.32 16.30 -13.44
N LYS A 88 -0.33 17.34 -14.00
CA LYS A 88 0.35 18.55 -14.48
C LYS A 88 0.97 19.36 -13.35
N GLY A 89 0.27 19.48 -12.21
CA GLY A 89 0.74 20.19 -11.01
C GLY A 89 1.89 19.48 -10.28
N LEU A 90 1.98 18.15 -10.37
CA LEU A 90 3.14 17.41 -9.88
C LEU A 90 4.40 17.74 -10.66
N GLU A 91 5.51 17.92 -9.94
CA GLU A 91 6.85 17.99 -10.51
C GLU A 91 7.22 16.67 -11.22
N SER A 92 7.88 16.77 -12.38
CA SER A 92 8.04 15.64 -13.29
C SER A 92 8.87 14.47 -12.74
N GLY A 93 9.76 14.71 -11.77
CA GLY A 93 10.51 13.65 -11.09
C GLY A 93 9.65 12.77 -10.17
N TYR A 94 8.62 13.36 -9.55
CA TYR A 94 7.79 12.67 -8.54
C TYR A 94 6.54 12.00 -9.12
N ARG A 95 6.12 12.35 -10.34
CA ARG A 95 4.92 11.80 -11.01
C ARG A 95 4.83 10.27 -10.99
N SER A 96 5.94 9.55 -11.21
CA SER A 96 5.91 8.08 -11.17
C SER A 96 5.80 7.51 -9.76
N GLU A 97 6.30 8.20 -8.73
CA GLU A 97 6.22 7.72 -7.34
C GLU A 97 4.81 7.95 -6.79
N GLU A 98 4.23 9.13 -7.02
CA GLU A 98 2.87 9.46 -6.58
C GLU A 98 1.80 8.57 -7.20
N ILE A 99 1.93 8.22 -8.48
CA ILE A 99 1.06 7.20 -9.09
C ILE A 99 1.22 5.85 -8.38
N LYS A 100 2.45 5.41 -8.07
CA LYS A 100 2.70 4.13 -7.38
C LYS A 100 2.19 4.13 -5.94
N ASN A 101 2.25 5.26 -5.24
CA ASN A 101 1.67 5.45 -3.92
C ASN A 101 0.15 5.23 -3.96
N ILE A 102 -0.58 5.96 -4.80
CA ILE A 102 -2.04 5.83 -4.95
C ILE A 102 -2.43 4.39 -5.34
N LEU A 103 -1.72 3.77 -6.27
CA LEU A 103 -1.98 2.39 -6.69
C LEU A 103 -1.77 1.39 -5.54
N LYS A 104 -0.65 1.48 -4.82
CA LYS A 104 -0.31 0.62 -3.69
C LYS A 104 -1.38 0.72 -2.59
N GLU A 105 -1.80 1.93 -2.25
CA GLU A 105 -2.82 2.19 -1.24
C GLU A 105 -4.18 1.64 -1.69
N THR A 106 -4.59 1.92 -2.93
CA THR A 106 -5.85 1.41 -3.50
C THR A 106 -5.89 -0.12 -3.48
N VAL A 107 -4.80 -0.79 -3.88
CA VAL A 107 -4.68 -2.26 -3.84
C VAL A 107 -4.75 -2.81 -2.42
N VAL A 108 -4.10 -2.19 -1.43
CA VAL A 108 -4.20 -2.61 -0.02
C VAL A 108 -5.63 -2.48 0.48
N HIS A 109 -6.24 -1.29 0.35
CA HIS A 109 -7.55 -1.00 0.92
C HIS A 109 -8.72 -1.72 0.24
N THR A 110 -8.55 -2.24 -0.98
CA THR A 110 -9.64 -2.91 -1.72
C THR A 110 -9.42 -4.41 -1.96
N LEU A 111 -8.19 -4.86 -2.22
CA LEU A 111 -7.92 -6.28 -2.54
C LEU A 111 -7.29 -7.07 -1.38
N LEU A 112 -6.75 -6.41 -0.35
CA LEU A 112 -6.10 -7.09 0.79
C LEU A 112 -6.84 -6.90 2.11
N ASN A 113 -7.43 -5.73 2.37
CA ASN A 113 -8.24 -5.49 3.55
C ASN A 113 -9.61 -6.17 3.44
N GLU A 114 -9.97 -7.00 4.43
CA GLU A 114 -11.21 -7.78 4.44
C GLU A 114 -12.41 -7.00 5.03
N GLN A 115 -12.17 -5.77 5.48
CA GLN A 115 -13.15 -4.78 5.90
C GLN A 115 -13.14 -3.61 4.90
N PRO A 116 -14.26 -3.23 4.26
CA PRO A 116 -14.37 -2.07 3.39
C PRO A 116 -14.43 -0.76 4.20
N GLN A 117 -13.48 -0.55 5.11
CA GLN A 117 -13.30 0.71 5.80
C GLN A 117 -12.63 1.70 4.86
N TYR A 118 -13.43 2.62 4.32
CA TYR A 118 -12.96 3.87 3.72
C TYR A 118 -12.32 4.73 4.82
N PRO A 119 -10.98 4.88 4.88
CA PRO A 119 -10.36 5.74 5.86
C PRO A 119 -10.59 7.18 5.40
N GLN A 120 -11.25 7.99 6.23
CA GLN A 120 -11.26 9.44 6.07
C GLN A 120 -9.81 9.94 6.13
N ARG A 121 -9.19 10.14 4.95
CA ARG A 121 -7.90 10.83 4.84
C ARG A 121 -8.12 12.29 5.23
N MET A 122 -7.79 12.63 6.47
CA MET A 122 -7.56 14.02 6.88
C MET A 122 -6.29 14.52 6.20
N MET A 123 -6.40 14.87 4.91
CA MET A 123 -5.38 15.64 4.21
C MET A 123 -5.29 16.99 4.92
N GLY A 124 -4.10 17.33 5.43
CA GLY A 124 -3.94 18.38 6.43
C GLY A 124 -4.49 19.75 5.98
N GLN A 125 -5.16 20.44 6.90
CA GLN A 125 -5.41 21.88 6.74
C GLN A 125 -4.08 22.62 6.59
N VAL A 126 -4.02 23.58 5.68
CA VAL A 126 -2.89 24.51 5.57
C VAL A 126 -3.07 25.60 6.65
N PRO A 127 -2.20 25.70 7.66
CA PRO A 127 -2.34 26.71 8.71
C PRO A 127 -1.78 28.04 8.23
N TYR A 128 -2.59 28.83 7.53
CA TYR A 128 -2.30 30.25 7.34
C TYR A 128 -2.63 31.00 8.63
N GLY A 129 -1.62 31.62 9.25
CA GLY A 129 -1.74 32.19 10.60
C GLY A 129 -2.52 33.50 10.68
N GLY A 130 -3.14 33.73 11.84
CA GLY A 130 -3.82 34.97 12.23
C GLY A 130 -3.87 35.05 13.77
N MET A 131 -3.61 36.23 14.33
CA MET A 131 -3.31 36.44 15.75
C MET A 131 -4.55 36.59 16.65
N GLU A 132 -4.33 36.34 17.95
CA GLU A 132 -5.00 36.93 19.14
C GLU A 132 -6.54 36.77 19.27
N ALA A 133 -7.08 36.06 20.25
CA ALA A 133 -7.00 36.20 21.73
C ALA A 133 -8.01 37.20 22.33
N HIS A 134 -9.01 36.67 23.03
CA HIS A 134 -9.56 37.24 24.26
C HIS A 134 -10.32 36.16 25.08
N GLU A 135 -10.75 36.50 26.29
CA GLU A 135 -11.01 35.57 27.39
C GLU A 135 -12.47 35.56 27.90
N ALA A 136 -12.70 34.76 28.96
CA ALA A 136 -13.65 34.95 30.06
C ALA A 136 -15.07 34.33 30.01
N GLN A 137 -15.34 33.54 31.08
CA GLN A 137 -16.61 33.36 31.82
C GLN A 137 -17.81 32.69 31.08
N GLY A 138 -18.65 31.86 31.72
CA GLY A 138 -18.66 31.25 33.07
C GLY A 138 -19.59 30.00 33.04
N MET A 139 -19.31 28.90 33.74
CA MET A 139 -19.40 28.70 35.20
C MET A 139 -20.84 28.65 35.74
N TYR A 140 -21.46 27.45 35.79
CA TYR A 140 -22.23 26.97 36.96
C TYR A 140 -22.49 25.44 36.90
N ARG A 141 -22.59 24.80 38.07
CA ARG A 141 -23.02 23.39 38.29
C ARG A 141 -23.85 23.35 39.57
N PRO A 142 -24.76 22.37 39.75
CA PRO A 142 -24.53 21.46 40.88
C PRO A 142 -24.90 19.98 40.61
N TYR A 143 -24.58 19.15 41.60
CA TYR A 143 -24.87 17.70 41.76
C TYR A 143 -26.04 17.58 42.81
N PRO A 144 -26.43 16.42 43.40
CA PRO A 144 -25.86 15.06 43.34
C PRO A 144 -26.94 13.96 43.08
N ASP A 145 -26.72 12.64 43.21
CA ASP A 145 -25.48 11.85 43.39
C ASP A 145 -25.43 10.65 42.39
N ASP A 146 -25.32 9.33 42.64
CA ASP A 146 -25.12 8.48 43.84
C ASP A 146 -24.31 7.21 43.44
N THR A 147 -24.29 6.19 44.28
CA THR A 147 -23.19 5.23 44.43
C THR A 147 -23.56 3.78 44.14
N GLN A 148 -22.62 3.05 43.52
CA GLN A 148 -22.15 1.72 43.92
C GLN A 148 -21.09 1.16 42.93
N LYS A 149 -20.37 0.07 43.26
CA LYS A 149 -19.29 -0.11 44.26
C LYS A 149 -18.63 -1.48 43.98
N LEU A 150 -17.32 -1.63 44.24
CA LEU A 150 -16.54 -2.88 44.11
C LEU A 150 -16.43 -3.42 42.65
N THR A 151 -15.48 -4.31 42.30
CA THR A 151 -14.52 -5.05 43.14
C THR A 151 -13.09 -4.98 42.59
N LEU A 152 -12.12 -4.67 43.47
CA LEU A 152 -10.69 -4.88 43.24
C LEU A 152 -10.31 -6.27 43.79
N LEU A 153 -9.72 -7.14 42.98
CA LEU A 153 -9.03 -8.34 43.49
C LEU A 153 -7.69 -8.55 42.78
N LYS A 154 -6.64 -8.58 43.61
CA LYS A 154 -5.22 -8.76 43.28
C LYS A 154 -4.79 -10.09 43.91
N ARG A 155 -4.21 -11.00 43.12
CA ARG A 155 -3.51 -12.19 43.64
C ARG A 155 -2.41 -12.64 42.65
N GLU A 156 -1.14 -12.40 42.98
CA GLU A 156 -0.14 -13.41 43.41
C GLU A 156 0.07 -14.52 42.35
N GLN A 157 1.19 -14.49 41.62
CA GLN A 157 2.52 -15.01 41.99
C GLN A 157 2.59 -16.54 42.13
N ILE A 158 3.42 -17.15 41.27
CA ILE A 158 4.30 -18.30 41.52
C ILE A 158 5.47 -18.17 40.52
N ALA A 159 6.67 -18.63 40.89
CA ALA A 159 7.87 -18.59 40.05
C ALA A 159 8.65 -19.91 40.16
N MET A 160 9.16 -20.40 39.02
CA MET A 160 10.07 -21.54 38.79
C MET A 160 10.11 -21.78 37.26
N GLU A 161 11.18 -22.25 36.61
CA GLU A 161 12.63 -22.25 36.89
C GLU A 161 13.34 -22.52 35.54
N GLU A 162 14.60 -22.12 35.36
CA GLU A 162 15.43 -22.59 34.21
C GLU A 162 16.05 -23.96 34.56
N PRO A 163 16.22 -24.88 33.58
CA PRO A 163 17.53 -24.95 32.91
C PRO A 163 17.55 -25.43 31.44
N TYR A 164 18.56 -24.94 30.69
CA TYR A 164 19.17 -25.59 29.51
C TYR A 164 20.18 -26.69 29.95
N PRO A 165 20.83 -27.49 29.06
CA PRO A 165 20.78 -27.54 27.59
C PRO A 165 20.54 -28.95 27.00
N THR A 166 20.52 -29.07 25.66
CA THR A 166 20.99 -30.29 24.97
C THR A 166 21.68 -29.92 23.65
N GLU A 167 22.82 -30.55 23.36
CA GLU A 167 23.51 -30.47 22.06
C GLU A 167 22.87 -31.43 21.03
N GLY A 168 23.08 -31.19 19.74
CA GLY A 168 22.45 -31.96 18.66
C GLY A 168 23.19 -31.79 17.33
N ASP A 169 24.33 -32.48 17.20
CA ASP A 169 25.20 -32.42 16.02
C ASP A 169 24.60 -33.18 14.80
N ALA A 170 24.84 -32.68 13.59
CA ALA A 170 24.32 -33.26 12.34
C ALA A 170 25.03 -32.77 11.06
N GLU A 171 26.25 -33.25 10.79
CA GLU A 171 26.82 -33.24 9.43
C GLU A 171 25.90 -34.03 8.45
N GLY A 172 25.64 -33.51 7.23
CA GLY A 172 24.47 -33.98 6.46
C GLY A 172 24.52 -34.10 4.92
N LYS A 173 25.63 -33.76 4.24
CA LYS A 173 25.94 -34.09 2.81
C LYS A 173 25.03 -33.60 1.64
N ASP A 174 25.75 -33.45 0.51
CA ASP A 174 25.38 -33.76 -0.89
C ASP A 174 24.65 -32.77 -1.85
N LYS A 175 25.42 -32.41 -2.90
CA LYS A 175 25.06 -32.27 -4.33
C LYS A 175 24.00 -31.26 -4.79
N ALA A 176 24.45 -30.24 -5.54
CA ALA A 176 23.93 -29.93 -6.91
C ALA A 176 24.69 -28.77 -7.64
N THR A 177 26.03 -28.81 -7.74
CA THR A 177 26.75 -27.88 -8.63
C THR A 177 26.52 -28.25 -10.10
N LYS A 178 25.75 -27.42 -10.81
CA LYS A 178 25.34 -27.65 -12.21
C LYS A 178 26.52 -27.52 -13.17
N GLY A 179 26.92 -28.64 -13.78
CA GLY A 179 27.81 -28.63 -14.95
C GLY A 179 27.07 -28.17 -16.20
N PHE A 180 27.18 -26.89 -16.55
CA PHE A 180 26.85 -26.37 -17.89
C PHE A 180 28.14 -25.78 -18.49
N SER A 181 28.76 -26.52 -19.40
CA SER A 181 29.87 -26.02 -20.23
C SER A 181 29.40 -25.86 -21.66
N HIS A 182 29.81 -24.78 -22.32
CA HIS A 182 29.31 -24.40 -23.63
C HIS A 182 29.93 -25.24 -24.75
N LEU A 183 29.10 -25.77 -25.65
CA LEU A 183 29.49 -26.09 -27.02
C LEU A 183 28.38 -25.60 -27.98
N VAL A 184 28.61 -24.43 -28.57
CA VAL A 184 27.85 -23.94 -29.73
C VAL A 184 28.87 -23.72 -30.85
N ASN A 185 29.17 -24.79 -31.60
CA ASN A 185 29.97 -24.71 -32.80
C ASN A 185 29.09 -24.29 -33.99
N TYR A 186 29.23 -23.04 -34.43
CA TYR A 186 28.99 -22.66 -35.83
C TYR A 186 30.01 -21.57 -36.21
N LEU A 187 31.12 -22.02 -36.79
CA LEU A 187 32.03 -21.17 -37.57
C LEU A 187 31.43 -20.91 -38.95
N GLY A 188 31.69 -19.72 -39.47
CA GLY A 188 31.73 -19.44 -40.91
C GLY A 188 33.18 -19.23 -41.35
#